data_AF-A0A9E1MZW2-F1
#
_entry.id   AF-A0A9E1MZW2-F1
#
_cell.length_a   1.000
_cell.length_b   1.000
_cell.length_c   1.000
_cell.angle_alpha   90.00
_cell.angle_beta   90.00
_cell.angle_gamma   90.00
#
_symmetry.space_group_name_H-M   'P 1'
#
loop_
_entity.id
_entity.type
_entity.pdbx_description
1 polymer ?
#
loop_
_entity_poly.entity_id
_entity_poly.type
_entity_poly.pdbx_seq_one_letter_code
_entity_poly.pdbx_strand_id
1 'polypeptide(L)'
;MGLSCLVATWFLGACTPPPGDPPDSTPAYPDEITAFVDVSVVSMADEELDEGRTVIVYKGHILDIVEAEVELPPKATIINGTGRYLMPGLVDMHVHNWYEDDHILFVANGVTTVRNLWGDPIHLKWRREIKRGDRIGPRIYTTGPIMDGNPPIWSGSEVVTTVDGARQSVLMQKEAGYDAIKVYNLLAKDVWQAIIDTADQEGLPVVGHVPDAVGYEAVIESSQQTVEHLNGFIDAA
;
A
#
# COMPACT_ATOMS: atom_id res chain seq x y z
N MET A 1 7.93 -62.83 -72.87
CA MET A 1 8.71 -62.06 -71.87
C MET A 1 7.82 -60.89 -71.46
N GLY A 2 6.99 -60.92 -70.43
CA GLY A 2 7.16 -61.46 -69.09
C GLY A 2 6.97 -60.28 -68.12
N LEU A 3 5.75 -59.75 -68.00
CA LEU A 3 5.43 -58.72 -67.00
C LEU A 3 4.65 -59.39 -65.88
N SER A 4 5.31 -59.52 -64.72
CA SER A 4 4.77 -60.12 -63.51
C SER A 4 4.12 -59.02 -62.65
N CYS A 5 2.85 -59.19 -62.30
CA CYS A 5 2.18 -58.40 -61.27
C CYS A 5 2.73 -58.79 -59.88
N LEU A 6 3.17 -57.81 -59.08
CA LEU A 6 3.47 -57.97 -57.66
C LEU A 6 2.46 -57.14 -56.88
N VAL A 7 1.56 -57.84 -56.19
CA VAL A 7 0.63 -57.28 -55.20
C VAL A 7 1.38 -57.19 -53.88
N ALA A 8 1.60 -55.98 -53.36
CA ALA A 8 2.19 -55.77 -52.05
C ALA A 8 1.07 -55.75 -50.98
N THR A 9 1.05 -56.77 -50.13
CA THR A 9 0.17 -56.85 -48.97
C THR A 9 0.80 -56.06 -47.81
N TRP A 10 0.13 -55.00 -47.35
CA TRP A 10 0.54 -54.24 -46.16
C TRP A 10 0.02 -54.94 -44.90
N PHE A 11 0.92 -55.33 -44.00
CA PHE A 11 0.57 -55.71 -42.63
C PHE A 11 0.35 -54.44 -41.80
N LEU A 12 -0.88 -54.22 -41.33
CA LEU A 12 -1.19 -53.23 -40.29
C LEU A 12 -0.72 -53.78 -38.94
N GLY A 13 0.52 -53.45 -38.56
CA GLY A 13 0.97 -53.56 -37.17
C GLY A 13 0.43 -52.38 -36.37
N ALA A 14 -0.52 -52.64 -35.47
CA ALA A 14 -0.97 -51.64 -34.51
C ALA A 14 0.14 -51.38 -33.48
N CYS A 15 0.81 -50.24 -33.59
CA CYS A 15 1.61 -49.69 -32.49
C CYS A 15 0.65 -49.08 -31.46
N THR A 16 0.39 -49.79 -30.36
CA THR A 16 -0.12 -49.13 -29.16
C THR A 16 1.03 -48.37 -28.51
N PRO A 17 0.93 -47.04 -28.32
CA PRO A 17 1.93 -46.31 -27.56
C PRO A 17 1.96 -46.84 -26.12
N PRO A 18 3.13 -46.84 -25.45
CA PRO A 18 3.19 -47.18 -24.03
C PRO A 18 2.30 -46.20 -23.23
N PRO A 19 1.80 -46.59 -22.05
CA PRO A 19 1.10 -45.67 -21.17
C PRO A 19 2.01 -44.47 -20.94
N GLY A 20 1.59 -43.29 -21.39
CA GLY A 20 2.31 -42.06 -21.11
C GLY A 20 2.32 -41.86 -19.60
N ASP A 21 3.45 -41.42 -19.07
CA ASP A 21 3.51 -40.85 -17.73
C ASP A 21 2.36 -39.84 -17.56
N PRO A 22 1.69 -39.78 -16.39
CA PRO A 22 0.68 -38.77 -16.16
C PRO A 22 1.28 -37.39 -16.47
N PRO A 23 0.51 -36.48 -17.08
CA PRO A 23 1.02 -35.16 -17.41
C PRO A 23 1.67 -34.57 -16.17
N ASP A 24 2.89 -34.04 -16.34
CA ASP A 24 3.70 -33.43 -15.30
C ASP A 24 2.90 -32.29 -14.65
N SER A 25 2.10 -32.64 -13.64
CA SER A 25 1.15 -31.74 -13.02
C SER A 25 1.93 -30.92 -12.02
N THR A 26 2.69 -29.96 -12.52
CA THR A 26 3.17 -28.86 -11.68
C THR A 26 1.93 -28.29 -10.99
N PRO A 27 1.87 -28.30 -9.65
CA PRO A 27 0.70 -27.78 -8.94
C PRO A 27 0.42 -26.36 -9.41
N ALA A 28 -0.85 -26.03 -9.67
CA ALA A 28 -1.25 -24.68 -10.11
C ALA A 28 -0.81 -23.59 -9.12
N TYR A 29 -0.63 -23.96 -7.85
CA TYR A 29 -0.21 -23.08 -6.76
C TYR A 29 0.90 -23.71 -5.91
N PRO A 30 1.76 -22.91 -5.24
CA PRO A 30 2.74 -23.41 -4.29
C PRO A 30 2.11 -24.25 -3.17
N ASP A 31 2.83 -25.25 -2.66
CA ASP A 31 2.38 -26.16 -1.60
C ASP A 31 1.79 -25.44 -0.37
N GLU A 32 2.47 -24.40 0.13
CA GLU A 32 2.08 -23.65 1.33
C GLU A 32 1.55 -22.27 0.95
N ILE A 33 0.23 -22.14 0.98
CA ILE A 33 -0.53 -20.90 0.74
C ILE A 33 -1.57 -20.70 1.86
N THR A 34 -2.14 -19.50 1.93
CA THR A 34 -3.39 -19.24 2.65
C THR A 34 -4.50 -18.98 1.64
N ALA A 35 -5.62 -19.69 1.74
CA ALA A 35 -6.78 -19.50 0.88
C ALA A 35 -7.99 -19.10 1.71
N PHE A 36 -8.62 -17.98 1.37
CA PHE A 36 -9.93 -17.58 1.88
C PHE A 36 -10.97 -18.08 0.88
N VAL A 37 -11.73 -19.12 1.24
CA VAL A 37 -12.63 -19.83 0.31
C VAL A 37 -14.08 -19.38 0.49
N ASP A 38 -14.81 -19.30 -0.62
CA ASP A 38 -16.24 -18.94 -0.66
C ASP A 38 -16.56 -17.61 0.06
N VAL A 39 -15.76 -16.59 -0.23
CA VAL A 39 -15.95 -15.22 0.29
C VAL A 39 -16.74 -14.36 -0.70
N SER A 40 -17.43 -13.36 -0.16
CA SER A 40 -17.88 -12.21 -0.93
C SER A 40 -16.82 -11.10 -0.87
N VAL A 41 -16.15 -10.81 -1.98
CA VAL A 41 -15.04 -9.85 -2.05
C VAL A 41 -15.58 -8.43 -2.26
N VAL A 42 -15.21 -7.53 -1.36
CA VAL A 42 -15.41 -6.09 -1.50
C VAL A 42 -14.12 -5.49 -2.07
N SER A 43 -14.06 -5.29 -3.40
CA SER A 43 -12.81 -4.97 -4.10
C SER A 43 -12.38 -3.50 -3.99
N MET A 44 -13.34 -2.60 -3.72
CA MET A 44 -13.20 -1.13 -3.85
C MET A 44 -12.95 -0.64 -5.28
N ALA A 45 -13.03 -1.50 -6.30
CA ALA A 45 -12.86 -1.13 -7.71
C ALA A 45 -14.17 -0.66 -8.36
N ASP A 46 -15.30 -1.18 -7.89
CA ASP A 46 -16.65 -0.87 -8.34
C ASP A 46 -17.64 -1.05 -7.17
N GLU A 47 -18.92 -0.84 -7.44
CA GLU A 47 -20.01 -0.98 -6.47
C GLU A 47 -20.54 -2.42 -6.35
N GLU A 48 -19.96 -3.37 -7.09
CA GLU A 48 -20.42 -4.76 -7.13
C GLU A 48 -19.76 -5.59 -6.04
N LEU A 49 -20.53 -6.54 -5.52
CA LEU A 49 -20.03 -7.55 -4.60
C LEU A 49 -19.64 -8.80 -5.40
N ASP A 50 -18.37 -9.17 -5.34
CA ASP A 50 -17.86 -10.31 -6.09
C ASP A 50 -17.98 -11.58 -5.23
N GLU A 51 -19.13 -12.25 -5.35
CA GLU A 51 -19.53 -13.40 -4.53
C GLU A 51 -18.93 -14.73 -5.02
N GLY A 52 -18.84 -15.70 -4.11
CA GLY A 52 -18.43 -17.06 -4.47
C GLY A 52 -16.97 -17.13 -4.92
N ARG A 53 -16.09 -16.36 -4.29
CA ARG A 53 -14.67 -16.29 -4.65
C ARG A 53 -13.78 -17.04 -3.68
N THR A 54 -12.64 -17.50 -4.20
CA THR A 54 -11.49 -17.93 -3.42
C THR A 54 -10.33 -16.97 -3.64
N VAL A 55 -9.85 -16.34 -2.57
CA VAL A 55 -8.68 -15.45 -2.59
C VAL A 55 -7.46 -16.20 -2.08
N ILE A 56 -6.45 -16.33 -2.93
CA ILE A 56 -5.23 -17.09 -2.66
C ILE A 56 -4.10 -16.12 -2.31
N VAL A 57 -3.49 -16.30 -1.15
CA VAL A 57 -2.39 -15.47 -0.65
C VAL A 57 -1.14 -16.31 -0.52
N TYR A 58 -0.05 -15.82 -1.08
CA TYR A 58 1.27 -16.43 -0.99
C TYR A 58 2.32 -15.39 -0.55
N LYS A 59 3.05 -15.69 0.52
CA LYS A 59 4.11 -14.82 1.08
C LYS A 59 3.66 -13.36 1.29
N GLY A 60 2.42 -13.16 1.76
CA GLY A 60 1.88 -11.83 2.07
C GLY A 60 1.34 -11.05 0.86
N HIS A 61 1.25 -11.68 -0.31
CA HIS A 61 0.69 -11.08 -1.52
C HIS A 61 -0.49 -11.91 -2.01
N ILE A 62 -1.51 -11.23 -2.56
CA ILE A 62 -2.58 -11.90 -3.30
C ILE A 62 -1.94 -12.48 -4.57
N LEU A 63 -1.99 -13.80 -4.68
CA LEU A 63 -1.50 -14.54 -5.84
C LEU A 63 -2.58 -14.63 -6.91
N ASP A 64 -3.83 -14.86 -6.50
CA ASP A 64 -4.95 -15.05 -7.42
C ASP A 64 -6.30 -14.81 -6.72
N ILE A 65 -7.33 -14.50 -7.52
CA ILE A 65 -8.73 -14.43 -7.11
C ILE A 65 -9.55 -15.19 -8.15
N VAL A 66 -10.15 -16.31 -7.74
CA VAL A 66 -10.82 -17.26 -8.64
C VAL A 66 -12.20 -17.64 -8.12
N GLU A 67 -12.98 -18.37 -8.91
CA GLU A 67 -14.22 -19.00 -8.47
C GLU A 67 -14.00 -19.91 -7.24
N ALA A 68 -15.03 -20.05 -6.39
CA ALA A 68 -14.93 -20.79 -5.13
C ALA A 68 -14.49 -22.25 -5.30
N GLU A 69 -14.94 -22.90 -6.37
CA GLU A 69 -14.58 -24.27 -6.71
C GLU A 69 -13.19 -24.31 -7.38
N VAL A 70 -12.14 -24.37 -6.55
CA VAL A 70 -10.75 -24.49 -6.97
C VAL A 70 -10.04 -25.60 -6.21
N GLU A 71 -9.21 -26.38 -6.92
CA GLU A 71 -8.33 -27.36 -6.31
C GLU A 71 -7.18 -26.66 -5.58
N LEU A 72 -7.12 -26.82 -4.26
CA LEU A 72 -6.09 -26.24 -3.41
C LEU A 72 -5.04 -27.29 -3.02
N PRO A 73 -3.75 -26.91 -2.88
CA PRO A 73 -2.71 -27.81 -2.41
C PRO A 73 -3.05 -28.43 -1.04
N PRO A 74 -2.67 -29.70 -0.77
CA PRO A 74 -3.00 -30.38 0.50
C PRO A 74 -2.46 -29.70 1.76
N LYS A 75 -1.42 -28.86 1.63
CA LYS A 75 -0.81 -28.10 2.74
C LYS A 75 -1.29 -26.65 2.81
N ALA A 76 -2.31 -26.27 2.04
CA ALA A 76 -2.91 -24.96 2.12
C ALA A 76 -3.55 -24.72 3.50
N THR A 77 -3.38 -23.52 4.04
CA THR A 77 -4.18 -23.04 5.17
C THR A 77 -5.50 -22.52 4.63
N ILE A 78 -6.59 -23.25 4.88
CA ILE A 78 -7.92 -22.91 4.37
C ILE A 78 -8.71 -22.15 5.43
N ILE A 79 -9.21 -20.97 5.06
CA ILE A 79 -10.09 -20.12 5.86
C ILE A 79 -11.45 -20.08 5.18
N ASN A 80 -12.45 -20.72 5.79
CA ASN A 80 -13.81 -20.72 5.25
C ASN A 80 -14.49 -19.36 5.46
N GLY A 81 -14.86 -18.73 4.35
CA GLY A 81 -15.49 -17.44 4.25
C GLY A 81 -16.99 -17.47 3.91
N THR A 82 -17.64 -18.65 3.86
CA THR A 82 -19.05 -18.78 3.47
C THR A 82 -19.93 -17.83 4.28
N GLY A 83 -20.66 -16.96 3.58
CA GLY A 83 -21.54 -15.95 4.17
C GLY A 83 -20.80 -14.79 4.86
N ARG A 84 -19.50 -14.62 4.59
CA ARG A 84 -18.65 -13.55 5.10
C ARG A 84 -18.09 -12.71 3.97
N TYR A 85 -17.64 -11.52 4.34
CA TYR A 85 -17.02 -10.57 3.42
C TYR A 85 -15.51 -10.58 3.60
N LEU A 86 -14.78 -10.44 2.49
CA LEU A 86 -13.35 -10.18 2.48
C LEU A 86 -13.10 -8.81 1.84
N MET A 87 -12.42 -7.94 2.55
CA MET A 87 -12.16 -6.56 2.13
C MET A 87 -10.68 -6.20 2.28
N PRO A 88 -10.18 -5.18 1.55
CA PRO A 88 -8.88 -4.58 1.82
C PRO A 88 -8.74 -4.17 3.29
N GLY A 89 -7.53 -4.32 3.82
CA GLY A 89 -7.23 -3.78 5.14
C GLY A 89 -7.41 -2.25 5.16
N LEU A 90 -7.95 -1.73 6.26
CA LEU A 90 -8.22 -0.30 6.37
C LEU A 90 -6.91 0.50 6.39
N VAL A 91 -6.99 1.71 5.85
CA VAL A 91 -5.89 2.68 5.81
C VAL A 91 -6.33 3.94 6.55
N ASP A 92 -5.71 4.23 7.69
CA ASP A 92 -5.92 5.49 8.38
C ASP A 92 -4.96 6.55 7.83
N MET A 93 -5.52 7.55 7.15
CA MET A 93 -4.76 8.56 6.43
C MET A 93 -4.30 9.73 7.33
N HIS A 94 -4.67 9.75 8.61
CA HIS A 94 -4.25 10.81 9.51
C HIS A 94 -4.21 10.36 10.97
N VAL A 95 -3.05 9.87 11.40
CA VAL A 95 -2.81 9.52 12.81
C VAL A 95 -1.70 10.36 13.42
N HIS A 96 -1.69 10.38 14.75
CA HIS A 96 -0.53 10.75 15.55
C HIS A 96 -0.14 9.56 16.43
N ASN A 97 0.93 8.88 16.04
CA ASN A 97 1.34 7.60 16.60
C ASN A 97 2.27 7.81 17.80
N TRP A 98 1.74 8.29 18.92
CA TRP A 98 2.56 8.69 20.07
C TRP A 98 3.06 7.51 20.90
N TYR A 99 2.28 6.43 20.95
CA TYR A 99 2.55 5.31 21.85
C TYR A 99 2.76 4.01 21.09
N GLU A 100 3.64 3.19 21.64
CA GLU A 100 3.93 1.86 21.09
C GLU A 100 2.68 0.97 21.06
N ASP A 101 1.82 1.09 22.06
CA ASP A 101 0.60 0.29 22.21
C ASP A 101 -0.47 0.64 21.16
N ASP A 102 -0.37 1.79 20.48
CA ASP A 102 -1.31 2.17 19.42
C ASP A 102 -1.25 1.16 18.25
N HIS A 103 -0.10 0.53 18.02
CA HIS A 103 0.14 -0.34 16.86
C HIS A 103 -0.73 -1.59 16.88
N ILE A 104 -0.89 -2.22 18.05
CA ILE A 104 -1.74 -3.40 18.17
C ILE A 104 -3.22 -3.02 18.09
N LEU A 105 -3.59 -1.83 18.57
CA LEU A 105 -4.96 -1.32 18.49
C LEU A 105 -5.37 -1.04 17.04
N PHE A 106 -4.49 -0.48 16.22
CA PHE A 106 -4.75 -0.32 14.78
C PHE A 106 -5.09 -1.67 14.13
N VAL A 107 -4.22 -2.67 14.29
CA VAL A 107 -4.40 -3.98 13.65
C VAL A 107 -5.63 -4.71 14.20
N ALA A 108 -5.88 -4.63 15.52
CA ALA A 108 -7.06 -5.23 16.14
C ALA A 108 -8.38 -4.66 15.61
N ASN A 109 -8.38 -3.42 15.10
CA ASN A 109 -9.52 -2.76 14.48
C ASN A 109 -9.48 -2.81 12.94
N GLY A 110 -8.63 -3.65 12.34
CA GLY A 110 -8.54 -3.83 10.89
C GLY A 110 -7.75 -2.75 10.14
N VAL A 111 -7.13 -1.80 10.85
CA VAL A 111 -6.23 -0.80 10.27
C VAL A 111 -4.85 -1.43 10.06
N THR A 112 -4.52 -1.67 8.79
CA THR A 112 -3.28 -2.36 8.40
C THR A 112 -2.22 -1.41 7.85
N THR A 113 -2.59 -0.16 7.55
CA THR A 113 -1.67 0.89 7.11
C THR A 113 -2.09 2.21 7.76
N VAL A 114 -1.10 3.01 8.17
CA VAL A 114 -1.31 4.34 8.73
C VAL A 114 -0.40 5.37 8.08
N ARG A 115 -0.90 6.59 7.93
CA ARG A 115 -0.11 7.78 7.59
C ARG A 115 0.02 8.66 8.83
N ASN A 116 1.17 8.57 9.49
CA ASN A 116 1.51 9.38 10.65
C ASN A 116 1.96 10.77 10.21
N LEU A 117 1.20 11.80 10.57
CA LEU A 117 1.45 13.18 10.11
C LEU A 117 2.19 14.04 11.13
N TRP A 118 2.86 13.40 12.10
CA TRP A 118 3.83 14.04 12.98
C TRP A 118 4.89 13.03 13.40
N GLY A 119 5.99 12.98 12.67
CA GLY A 119 7.04 11.99 12.91
C GLY A 119 8.22 12.51 13.72
N ASP A 120 9.02 11.53 14.14
CA ASP A 120 10.25 11.62 14.94
C ASP A 120 11.06 10.35 14.59
N PRO A 121 12.41 10.34 14.71
CA PRO A 121 13.22 9.14 14.51
C PRO A 121 12.68 7.82 15.10
N ILE A 122 11.93 7.84 16.21
CA ILE A 122 11.30 6.64 16.78
C ILE A 122 10.31 5.97 15.81
N HIS A 123 9.56 6.73 15.03
CA HIS A 123 8.59 6.21 14.07
C HIS A 123 9.29 5.47 12.92
N LEU A 124 10.46 5.95 12.49
CA LEU A 124 11.29 5.27 11.49
C LEU A 124 11.85 3.95 12.04
N LYS A 125 12.16 3.89 13.34
CA LYS A 125 12.55 2.64 14.01
C LYS A 125 11.38 1.66 14.06
N TRP A 126 10.20 2.08 14.52
CA TRP A 126 9.02 1.21 14.55
C TRP A 126 8.63 0.69 13.16
N ARG A 127 8.68 1.55 12.13
CA ARG A 127 8.46 1.15 10.73
C ARG A 127 9.38 -0.01 10.32
N ARG A 128 10.66 0.03 10.70
CA ARG A 128 11.62 -1.05 10.40
C ARG A 128 11.32 -2.33 11.18
N GLU A 129 10.99 -2.23 12.47
CA GLU A 129 10.64 -3.37 13.33
C GLU A 129 9.38 -4.08 12.81
N ILE A 130 8.34 -3.31 12.46
CA ILE A 130 7.10 -3.86 11.89
C ILE A 130 7.37 -4.51 10.54
N LYS A 131 8.12 -3.85 9.66
CA LYS A 131 8.47 -4.40 8.34
C LYS A 131 9.26 -5.71 8.43
N ARG A 132 10.08 -5.88 9.48
CA ARG A 132 10.86 -7.12 9.73
C ARG A 132 10.05 -8.18 10.50
N GLY A 133 8.90 -7.83 11.06
CA GLY A 133 8.05 -8.72 11.84
C GLY A 133 8.47 -8.87 13.30
N ASP A 134 9.37 -8.03 13.82
CA ASP A 134 9.73 -8.05 15.26
C ASP A 134 8.63 -7.44 16.14
N ARG A 135 7.70 -6.72 15.51
CA ARG A 135 6.63 -5.96 16.14
C ARG A 135 5.35 -6.14 15.33
N ILE A 136 4.24 -6.41 16.03
CA ILE A 136 2.90 -6.36 15.42
C ILE A 136 2.49 -4.90 15.29
N GLY A 137 2.12 -4.48 14.09
CA GLY A 137 1.64 -3.13 13.83
C GLY A 137 1.25 -2.92 12.38
N PRO A 138 0.62 -1.78 12.07
CA PRO A 138 0.29 -1.41 10.70
C PRO A 138 1.56 -1.04 9.92
N ARG A 139 1.50 -1.08 8.59
CA ARG A 139 2.49 -0.40 7.76
C ARG A 139 2.46 1.10 8.06
N ILE A 140 3.61 1.67 8.39
CA ILE A 140 3.73 3.09 8.73
C ILE A 140 4.33 3.85 7.55
N TYR A 141 3.60 4.82 7.03
CA TYR A 141 4.15 5.98 6.32
C TYR A 141 4.18 7.15 7.30
N THR A 142 5.27 7.92 7.33
CA THR A 142 5.39 9.03 8.30
C THR A 142 6.03 10.25 7.67
N THR A 143 5.47 11.42 7.97
CA THR A 143 6.20 12.68 7.79
C THR A 143 7.29 12.80 8.83
N GLY A 144 8.16 13.81 8.74
CA GLY A 144 8.96 14.24 9.87
C GLY A 144 8.16 15.11 10.85
N PRO A 145 8.85 15.86 11.73
CA PRO A 145 8.24 16.90 12.53
C PRO A 145 7.47 17.88 11.64
N ILE A 146 6.34 18.38 12.13
CA ILE A 146 5.55 19.38 11.40
C ILE A 146 6.35 20.68 11.27
N MET A 147 6.32 21.31 10.09
CA MET A 147 6.97 22.59 9.83
C MET A 147 5.97 23.71 10.03
N ASP A 148 6.32 24.67 10.90
CA ASP A 148 5.45 25.80 11.24
C ASP A 148 6.25 27.11 11.39
N GLY A 149 5.52 28.22 11.48
CA GLY A 149 6.09 29.54 11.73
C GLY A 149 6.61 29.74 13.16
N ASN A 150 7.00 30.99 13.46
CA ASN A 150 7.46 31.38 14.79
C ASN A 150 6.53 32.44 15.41
N PRO A 151 6.01 32.22 16.63
CA PRO A 151 6.05 30.97 17.39
C PRO A 151 5.22 29.88 16.70
N PRO A 152 5.57 28.59 16.86
CA PRO A 152 4.76 27.51 16.32
C PRO A 152 3.49 27.32 17.16
N ILE A 153 2.42 26.80 16.55
CA ILE A 153 1.17 26.49 17.27
C ILE A 153 1.40 25.40 18.31
N TRP A 154 2.20 24.39 17.98
CA TRP A 154 2.49 23.28 18.88
C TRP A 154 3.97 23.18 19.24
N SER A 155 4.24 22.95 20.52
CA SER A 155 5.59 22.60 21.00
C SER A 155 6.05 21.29 20.35
N GLY A 156 7.30 21.25 19.89
CA GLY A 156 7.87 20.11 19.14
C GLY A 156 7.72 20.20 17.63
N SER A 157 7.09 21.26 17.11
CA SER A 157 7.16 21.62 15.69
C SER A 157 8.56 22.08 15.32
N GLU A 158 8.96 21.84 14.08
CA GLU A 158 10.13 22.47 13.49
C GLU A 158 9.78 23.90 13.07
N VAL A 159 10.45 24.88 13.66
CA VAL A 159 10.24 26.30 13.35
C VAL A 159 11.05 26.68 12.12
N VAL A 160 10.36 27.05 11.05
CA VAL A 160 10.97 27.41 9.76
C VAL A 160 10.54 28.83 9.38
N THR A 161 11.48 29.77 9.40
CA THR A 161 11.20 31.20 9.19
C THR A 161 11.96 31.83 8.02
N THR A 162 12.77 31.05 7.31
CA THR A 162 13.56 31.54 6.18
C THR A 162 13.46 30.58 5.00
N VAL A 163 13.57 31.12 3.79
CA VAL A 163 13.57 30.36 2.53
C VAL A 163 14.69 29.30 2.53
N ASP A 164 15.91 29.66 2.94
CA ASP A 164 17.02 28.70 2.98
C ASP A 164 16.82 27.62 4.06
N GLY A 165 16.24 28.00 5.20
CA GLY A 165 15.84 27.04 6.24
C GLY A 165 14.81 26.04 5.75
N ALA A 166 13.81 26.49 4.98
CA ALA A 166 12.82 25.61 4.34
C ALA A 166 13.48 24.58 3.43
N ARG A 167 14.37 25.02 2.53
CA ARG A 167 15.10 24.10 1.63
C ARG A 167 15.90 23.07 2.41
N GLN A 168 16.68 23.52 3.40
CA GLN A 168 17.51 22.66 4.22
C GLN A 168 16.67 21.64 5.00
N SER A 169 15.55 22.08 5.55
CA SER A 169 14.64 21.23 6.32
C SER A 169 14.02 20.11 5.48
N VAL A 170 13.54 20.42 4.26
CA VAL A 170 13.03 19.41 3.31
C VAL A 170 14.10 18.36 3.01
N LEU A 171 15.32 18.79 2.69
CA LEU A 171 16.44 17.89 2.38
C LEU A 171 16.81 17.00 3.57
N MET A 172 16.84 17.57 4.78
CA MET A 172 17.12 16.81 6.00
C MET A 172 16.05 15.77 6.30
N GLN A 173 14.77 16.13 6.18
CA GLN A 173 13.68 15.18 6.41
C GLN A 173 13.69 14.06 5.34
N LYS A 174 13.99 14.39 4.08
CA LYS A 174 14.19 13.38 3.03
C LYS A 174 15.35 12.43 3.36
N GLU A 175 16.51 12.99 3.72
CA GLU A 175 17.71 12.21 4.04
C GLU A 175 17.48 11.28 5.25
N ALA A 176 16.72 11.74 6.24
CA ALA A 176 16.30 10.92 7.37
C ALA A 176 15.39 9.73 6.97
N GLY A 177 14.75 9.80 5.80
CA GLY A 177 13.92 8.75 5.23
C GLY A 177 12.44 8.85 5.59
N TYR A 178 11.94 10.08 5.85
CA TYR A 178 10.51 10.36 5.94
C TYR A 178 9.85 10.30 4.56
N ASP A 179 8.55 9.99 4.56
CA ASP A 179 7.79 9.71 3.34
C ASP A 179 7.13 10.97 2.73
N ALA A 180 7.01 12.05 3.51
CA ALA A 180 6.41 13.32 3.09
C ALA A 180 6.82 14.47 4.04
N ILE A 181 6.61 15.71 3.62
CA ILE A 181 6.72 16.91 4.45
C ILE A 181 5.33 17.32 4.94
N LYS A 182 5.21 17.62 6.24
CA LYS A 182 3.98 18.16 6.83
C LYS A 182 4.11 19.68 7.06
N VAL A 183 3.32 20.47 6.36
CA VAL A 183 3.21 21.93 6.59
C VAL A 183 2.07 22.30 7.52
N TYR A 184 2.23 23.42 8.24
CA TYR A 184 1.30 23.92 9.25
C TYR A 184 0.96 25.42 9.05
N ASN A 185 0.08 25.95 9.90
CA ASN A 185 -0.66 27.19 9.63
C ASN A 185 0.19 28.47 9.51
N LEU A 186 1.24 28.62 10.31
CA LEU A 186 1.90 29.91 10.53
C LEU A 186 3.12 30.13 9.63
N LEU A 187 3.31 29.28 8.60
CA LEU A 187 4.36 29.49 7.61
C LEU A 187 4.10 30.76 6.79
N ALA A 188 5.14 31.57 6.63
CA ALA A 188 5.13 32.68 5.68
C ALA A 188 5.02 32.14 4.25
N LYS A 189 4.40 32.92 3.35
CA LYS A 189 4.11 32.49 1.98
C LYS A 189 5.37 32.11 1.18
N ASP A 190 6.45 32.87 1.31
CA ASP A 190 7.73 32.61 0.65
C ASP A 190 8.44 31.36 1.21
N VAL A 191 8.33 31.12 2.52
CA VAL A 191 8.84 29.91 3.18
C VAL A 191 8.06 28.68 2.72
N TRP A 192 6.73 28.73 2.70
CA TRP A 192 5.90 27.65 2.20
C TRP A 192 6.20 27.35 0.72
N GLN A 193 6.33 28.38 -0.12
CA GLN A 193 6.67 28.19 -1.53
C GLN A 193 8.03 27.49 -1.69
N ALA A 194 9.02 27.87 -0.88
CA ALA A 194 10.32 27.22 -0.89
C ALA A 194 10.27 25.74 -0.47
N ILE A 195 9.38 25.39 0.47
CA ILE A 195 9.11 23.98 0.84
C ILE A 195 8.57 23.23 -0.37
N ILE A 196 7.51 23.76 -1.00
CA ILE A 196 6.87 23.16 -2.18
C ILE A 196 7.88 22.95 -3.31
N ASP A 197 8.60 24.01 -3.71
CA ASP A 197 9.55 23.96 -4.82
C ASP A 197 10.67 22.94 -4.59
N THR A 198 11.17 22.85 -3.35
CA THR A 198 12.24 21.92 -2.99
C THR A 198 11.72 20.49 -2.94
N ALA A 199 10.55 20.29 -2.34
CA ALA A 199 9.95 18.97 -2.21
C ALA A 199 9.62 18.38 -3.59
N ASP A 200 9.13 19.19 -4.55
CA ASP A 200 8.91 18.79 -5.94
C ASP A 200 10.20 18.38 -6.65
N GLN A 201 11.27 19.17 -6.51
CA GLN A 201 12.60 18.84 -7.09
C GLN A 201 13.13 17.50 -6.55
N GLU A 202 12.82 17.21 -5.29
CA GLU A 202 13.26 16.02 -4.60
C GLU A 202 12.28 14.84 -4.71
N GLY A 203 11.13 15.03 -5.37
CA GLY A 203 10.09 14.00 -5.48
C GLY A 203 9.50 13.57 -4.13
N LEU A 204 9.45 14.48 -3.16
CA LEU A 204 8.90 14.26 -1.83
C LEU A 204 7.52 14.95 -1.73
N PRO A 205 6.43 14.23 -1.41
CA PRO A 205 5.12 14.84 -1.21
C PRO A 205 5.11 15.90 -0.12
N VAL A 206 4.38 16.99 -0.36
CA VAL A 206 3.96 17.93 0.69
C VAL A 206 2.50 17.69 1.01
N VAL A 207 2.18 17.56 2.30
CA VAL A 207 0.84 17.35 2.83
C VAL A 207 0.64 18.29 4.01
N GLY A 208 -0.58 18.63 4.38
CA GLY A 208 -0.76 19.39 5.61
C GLY A 208 -1.94 20.32 5.65
N HIS A 209 -1.75 21.37 6.44
CA HIS A 209 -2.74 22.42 6.55
C HIS A 209 -2.58 23.38 5.38
N VAL A 210 -3.54 24.28 5.26
CA VAL A 210 -3.42 25.46 4.43
C VAL A 210 -2.83 26.56 5.31
N PRO A 211 -1.62 27.07 5.02
CA PRO A 211 -1.07 28.18 5.80
C PRO A 211 -1.91 29.44 5.63
N ASP A 212 -2.13 30.17 6.73
CA ASP A 212 -3.01 31.33 6.78
C ASP A 212 -2.54 32.43 5.81
N ALA A 213 -1.22 32.59 5.65
CA ALA A 213 -0.61 33.57 4.75
C ALA A 213 -0.66 33.18 3.26
N VAL A 214 -0.98 31.92 2.95
CA VAL A 214 -1.00 31.39 1.57
C VAL A 214 -2.42 31.42 1.01
N GLY A 215 -3.39 30.93 1.79
CA GLY A 215 -4.80 30.83 1.38
C GLY A 215 -5.12 29.54 0.61
N TYR A 216 -6.40 29.15 0.64
CA TYR A 216 -6.87 27.86 0.13
C TYR A 216 -6.72 27.73 -1.39
N GLU A 217 -7.06 28.77 -2.17
CA GLU A 217 -6.95 28.70 -3.64
C GLU A 217 -5.50 28.46 -4.08
N ALA A 218 -4.56 29.18 -3.48
CA ALA A 218 -3.14 29.04 -3.81
C ALA A 218 -2.59 27.63 -3.46
N VAL A 219 -3.10 27.00 -2.40
CA VAL A 219 -2.73 25.61 -2.05
C VAL A 219 -3.29 24.61 -3.07
N ILE A 220 -4.54 24.75 -3.52
CA ILE A 220 -5.11 23.88 -4.56
C ILE A 220 -4.39 24.03 -5.91
N GLU A 221 -3.96 25.25 -6.25
CA GLU A 221 -3.21 25.53 -7.47
C GLU A 221 -1.74 25.05 -7.40
N SER A 222 -1.29 24.61 -6.23
CA SER A 222 0.06 24.09 -5.99
C SER A 222 0.15 22.56 -6.11
N SER A 223 1.34 22.01 -5.88
CA SER A 223 1.61 20.57 -5.83
C SER A 223 1.42 19.94 -4.45
N GLN A 224 0.91 20.69 -3.44
CA GLN A 224 0.55 20.10 -2.16
C GLN A 224 -0.52 19.01 -2.35
N GLN A 225 -0.19 17.76 -2.00
CA GLN A 225 -0.96 16.59 -2.41
C GLN A 225 -2.23 16.38 -1.59
N THR A 226 -2.22 16.73 -0.30
CA THR A 226 -3.41 16.62 0.56
C THR A 226 -3.54 17.82 1.49
N VAL A 227 -4.79 18.23 1.70
CA VAL A 227 -5.19 19.22 2.70
C VAL A 227 -5.93 18.50 3.82
N GLU A 228 -5.49 18.70 5.05
CA GLU A 228 -6.05 18.09 6.24
C GLU A 228 -7.07 19.01 6.93
N HIS A 229 -8.08 18.40 7.57
CA HIS A 229 -9.07 19.06 8.43
C HIS A 229 -9.95 20.13 7.75
N LEU A 230 -9.95 20.22 6.41
CA LEU A 230 -10.64 21.27 5.64
C LEU A 230 -10.18 22.69 6.00
N ASN A 231 -8.98 22.84 6.57
CA ASN A 231 -8.44 24.15 6.94
C ASN A 231 -8.39 25.08 5.72
N GLY A 232 -8.76 26.35 5.92
CA GLY A 232 -8.82 27.37 4.87
C GLY A 232 -10.03 27.26 3.95
N PHE A 233 -10.67 26.09 3.79
CA PHE A 233 -11.88 25.95 2.97
C PHE A 233 -13.09 26.63 3.62
N ILE A 234 -13.29 26.41 4.93
CA ILE A 234 -14.42 27.00 5.67
C ILE A 234 -14.30 28.53 5.70
N ASP A 235 -13.08 29.07 5.76
CA ASP A 235 -12.85 30.51 5.80
C ASP A 235 -12.95 31.18 4.41
N ALA A 236 -12.87 30.39 3.34
CA ALA A 236 -12.95 30.85 1.95
C ALA A 236 -14.37 30.76 1.33
N ALA A 237 -15.32 30.09 2.00
CA ALA A 237 -16.71 29.91 1.55
C ALA A 237 -17.65 31.03 2.04
#